data_AF-A0A6P6V127-F1
#
_entry.id   AF-A0A6P6V127-F1
#
_cell.length_a   1.000
_cell.length_b   1.000
_cell.length_c   1.000
_cell.angle_alpha   90.00
_cell.angle_beta   90.00
_cell.angle_gamma   90.00
#
_symmetry.space_group_name_H-M   'P 1'
#
loop_
_entity.id
_entity.type
_entity.pdbx_description
1 polymer ?
#
loop_
_entity_poly.entity_id
_entity_poly.type
_entity_poly.pdbx_seq_one_letter_code
_entity_poly.pdbx_strand_id
1 'polypeptide(L)'
;MEAKSNPTNELDQGQKNNGGWQQVTYAKKKQQKNKKNQATKKPSSDPTKNIIDNSTRNVFESLEKHAAERRKNVEARKKADIYDDDGKFLANSSNHRSENGGSGKSRKNGAMEEKEKKKKKKEKKETKKTNMTIAEAAMKIDGDDLSSFLADVSASYASQEEIQLTRFADYFGRAFSAVSAAQFPWLELFKESSLDAIADIPVCHIKEVVYRTSVDWINQLSNESLESFMLWSLDCILADLTMQKAGSKGPKKGVQASSSKSQVATFVVASMILRRKPDIMINLLPILRANSKYHGQNKLPLYIWMIIQASQGDLTVGLYLWAHYVLPILGAGSKSSSNPQTRDLVLQLAERILSRPNAYKILVNGAVRKGERLIPPLALDLLLHVTFPASSTPIKATDRFEAIYPTLVYVALAGTPRSKSMKQLALQVQDFAMKATQEGNPKLSQEATKLLLWCLTQNTECYKEWEKIYANNLETSVAILQKLNQRWPELASKLASADDLRDTLKSFRQKNEKALRGGMDPARQALLKEADQKCKVILKKMFIEQNRWMIIKLLAFFPILLAFAATFGYKEYLRRF
;
A
#
# COMPACT_ATOMS: atom_id res chain seq x y z
N MET A 1 -58.56 26.45 40.40
CA MET A 1 -57.40 26.50 41.31
C MET A 1 -56.16 26.81 40.48
N GLU A 2 -55.46 27.87 40.86
CA GLU A 2 -54.23 28.38 40.23
C GLU A 2 -53.05 27.41 40.36
N ALA A 3 -52.07 27.48 39.44
CA ALA A 3 -50.76 28.12 39.71
C ALA A 3 -49.74 27.97 38.54
N LYS A 4 -49.17 29.13 38.14
CA LYS A 4 -47.78 29.46 37.75
C LYS A 4 -46.94 28.48 36.88
N SER A 5 -46.40 28.97 35.76
CA SER A 5 -45.01 29.50 35.64
C SER A 5 -44.50 29.66 34.17
N ASN A 6 -43.92 30.84 33.93
CA ASN A 6 -43.00 31.39 32.91
C ASN A 6 -41.96 30.46 32.20
N PRO A 7 -41.06 30.95 31.28
CA PRO A 7 -41.11 32.11 30.33
C PRO A 7 -40.36 31.96 28.95
N THR A 8 -40.59 32.95 28.07
CA THR A 8 -39.78 33.66 27.01
C THR A 8 -38.40 33.18 26.48
N ASN A 9 -38.18 33.22 25.15
CA ASN A 9 -37.34 34.22 24.41
C ASN A 9 -37.02 33.81 22.95
N GLU A 10 -37.20 34.73 22.00
CA GLU A 10 -36.58 34.76 20.65
C GLU A 10 -35.45 35.79 20.63
N LEU A 11 -34.34 35.52 19.93
CA LEU A 11 -33.39 36.54 19.44
C LEU A 11 -32.63 36.02 18.21
N ASP A 12 -32.57 36.91 17.22
CA ASP A 12 -31.89 36.82 15.92
C ASP A 12 -30.48 37.46 15.97
N GLN A 13 -29.73 37.24 14.90
CA GLN A 13 -28.57 37.98 14.36
C GLN A 13 -27.16 37.42 14.57
N GLY A 14 -26.49 37.23 13.43
CA GLY A 14 -25.14 36.73 13.28
C GLY A 14 -24.03 37.75 13.50
N GLN A 15 -22.82 37.22 13.68
CA GLN A 15 -21.60 38.01 13.68
C GLN A 15 -20.42 37.27 13.01
N LYS A 16 -19.80 38.04 12.12
CA LYS A 16 -18.54 37.90 11.39
C LYS A 16 -17.40 37.18 12.15
N ASN A 17 -16.81 36.18 11.51
CA ASN A 17 -15.48 35.66 11.87
C ASN A 17 -14.39 36.56 11.25
N ASN A 18 -13.80 37.43 12.07
CA ASN A 18 -12.58 38.16 11.74
C ASN A 18 -11.35 37.32 12.10
N GLY A 19 -10.45 37.15 11.13
CA GLY A 19 -9.10 36.62 11.35
C GLY A 19 -8.24 37.58 12.17
N GLY A 20 -7.53 37.03 13.14
CA GLY A 20 -6.50 37.72 13.91
C GLY A 20 -5.46 36.71 14.39
N TRP A 21 -4.23 36.84 13.90
CA TRP A 21 -3.08 36.08 14.41
C TRP A 21 -2.78 36.51 15.85
N GLN A 22 -2.75 35.55 16.78
CA GLN A 22 -2.23 35.79 18.13
C GLN A 22 -0.77 35.31 18.22
N GLN A 23 0.12 36.28 18.45
CA GLN A 23 1.54 36.10 18.70
C GLN A 23 1.73 35.69 20.17
N VAL A 24 2.10 34.44 20.43
CA VAL A 24 2.47 33.97 21.78
C VAL A 24 3.99 33.98 21.91
N THR A 25 4.52 35.03 22.54
CA THR A 25 5.91 35.12 22.98
C THR A 25 6.11 34.35 24.29
N TYR A 26 6.99 33.34 24.29
CA TYR A 26 7.47 32.72 25.54
C TYR A 26 8.77 33.37 26.00
N ALA A 27 8.72 33.99 27.18
CA ALA A 27 9.89 34.47 27.91
C ALA A 27 10.67 33.29 28.53
N LYS A 28 11.95 33.19 28.19
CA LYS A 28 12.95 32.32 28.85
C LYS A 28 13.03 32.66 30.35
N LYS A 29 12.88 31.68 31.23
CA LYS A 29 13.34 31.79 32.62
C LYS A 29 14.10 30.54 33.07
N LYS A 30 15.42 30.73 33.25
CA LYS A 30 16.35 29.92 34.05
C LYS A 30 15.89 29.97 35.52
N GLN A 31 15.88 28.85 36.23
CA GLN A 31 16.37 28.82 37.62
C GLN A 31 16.68 27.40 38.12
N GLN A 32 17.80 27.33 38.84
CA GLN A 32 18.46 26.17 39.43
C GLN A 32 17.83 25.72 40.76
N LYS A 33 18.01 24.42 41.04
CA LYS A 33 18.37 23.76 42.32
C LYS A 33 17.90 24.38 43.65
N ASN A 34 17.11 23.60 44.40
CA ASN A 34 17.46 22.95 45.69
C ASN A 34 16.21 22.71 46.55
N LYS A 35 15.94 21.47 46.95
CA LYS A 35 16.01 21.02 48.37
C LYS A 35 15.59 19.55 48.54
N LYS A 36 16.35 18.90 49.43
CA LYS A 36 16.24 17.54 49.95
C LYS A 36 15.18 17.43 51.07
N ASN A 37 14.67 16.21 51.19
CA ASN A 37 14.19 15.49 52.39
C ASN A 37 12.92 15.97 53.12
N GLN A 38 11.87 15.14 53.13
CA GLN A 38 11.62 14.18 54.22
C GLN A 38 10.54 13.17 53.83
N ALA A 39 10.76 11.92 54.25
CA ALA A 39 9.90 10.77 54.01
C ALA A 39 9.00 10.50 55.22
N THR A 40 7.76 10.13 54.97
CA THR A 40 6.94 9.31 55.88
C THR A 40 6.21 8.25 55.07
N LYS A 41 6.40 6.99 55.49
CA LYS A 41 5.95 5.74 54.85
C LYS A 41 4.48 5.44 55.20
N LYS A 42 3.73 4.86 54.25
CA LYS A 42 3.06 3.54 54.36
C LYS A 42 2.46 3.11 53.00
N PRO A 43 2.20 1.80 52.79
CA PRO A 43 2.42 1.13 51.51
C PRO A 43 1.16 0.98 50.65
N SER A 44 1.32 1.07 49.33
CA SER A 44 0.44 0.41 48.38
C SER A 44 1.28 -0.21 47.26
N SER A 45 1.14 -1.52 47.09
CA SER A 45 1.74 -2.31 46.03
C SER A 45 1.21 -1.90 44.66
N ASP A 46 2.06 -1.30 43.83
CA ASP A 46 1.80 -1.12 42.39
C ASP A 46 3.12 -1.27 41.61
N PRO A 47 3.28 -2.25 40.69
CA PRO A 47 4.57 -2.57 40.07
C PRO A 47 5.00 -1.59 38.96
N THR A 48 4.20 -0.58 38.65
CA THR A 48 4.31 0.19 37.40
C THR A 48 5.17 1.46 37.48
N LYS A 49 5.67 1.85 38.66
CA LYS A 49 6.43 3.11 38.83
C LYS A 49 7.95 3.01 38.69
N ASN A 50 8.55 1.83 38.78
CA ASN A 50 10.01 1.66 38.64
C ASN A 50 10.49 1.45 37.19
N ILE A 51 9.58 1.23 36.23
CA ILE A 51 9.95 0.97 34.82
C ILE A 51 10.16 2.28 34.04
N ILE A 52 9.55 3.38 34.47
CA ILE A 52 9.53 4.63 33.70
C ILE A 52 10.88 5.38 33.84
N ASP A 53 11.53 5.38 35.00
CA ASP A 53 12.73 6.21 35.23
C ASP A 53 14.03 5.71 34.55
N ASN A 54 14.11 4.40 34.26
CA ASN A 54 15.22 3.83 33.49
C ASN A 54 15.05 3.98 31.96
N SER A 55 13.80 3.94 31.46
CA SER A 55 13.52 4.07 30.03
C SER A 55 13.85 5.47 29.50
N THR A 56 13.55 6.52 30.26
CA THR A 56 13.78 7.90 29.82
C THR A 56 15.27 8.26 29.77
N ARG A 57 16.09 7.78 30.74
CA ARG A 57 17.55 8.00 30.69
C ARG A 57 18.20 7.33 29.47
N ASN A 58 17.80 6.10 29.15
CA ASN A 58 18.33 5.37 27.99
C ASN A 58 17.94 6.02 26.65
N VAL A 59 16.75 6.62 26.55
CA VAL A 59 16.31 7.32 25.33
C VAL A 59 17.12 8.60 25.10
N PHE A 60 17.40 9.38 26.15
CA PHE A 60 18.25 10.58 26.01
C PHE A 60 19.71 10.21 25.73
N GLU A 61 20.23 9.15 26.34
CA GLU A 61 21.59 8.67 26.06
C GLU A 61 21.72 8.12 24.63
N SER A 62 20.69 7.43 24.11
CA SER A 62 20.65 6.97 22.72
C SER A 62 20.54 8.13 21.73
N LEU A 63 19.77 9.17 22.05
CA LEU A 63 19.68 10.41 21.26
C LEU A 63 21.00 11.18 21.26
N GLU A 64 21.69 11.21 22.40
CA GLU A 64 22.98 11.88 22.57
C GLU A 64 24.11 11.12 21.85
N LYS A 65 24.13 9.78 21.91
CA LYS A 65 25.02 8.93 21.09
C LYS A 65 24.78 9.14 19.60
N HIS A 66 23.53 9.13 19.15
CA HIS A 66 23.19 9.35 17.75
C HIS A 66 23.50 10.79 17.28
N ALA A 67 23.39 11.79 18.16
CA ALA A 67 23.81 13.15 17.87
C ALA A 67 25.34 13.31 17.84
N ALA A 68 26.07 12.62 18.73
CA ALA A 68 27.53 12.58 18.75
C ALA A 68 28.10 11.89 17.51
N GLU A 69 27.47 10.80 17.07
CA GLU A 69 27.82 10.07 15.86
C GLU A 69 27.56 10.91 14.60
N ARG A 70 26.44 11.64 14.53
CA ARG A 70 26.23 12.65 13.47
C ARG A 70 27.29 13.76 13.48
N ARG A 71 27.73 14.24 14.64
CA ARG A 71 28.81 15.23 14.73
C ARG A 71 30.14 14.65 14.25
N LYS A 72 30.47 13.42 14.66
CA LYS A 72 31.67 12.69 14.22
C LYS A 72 31.65 12.46 12.70
N ASN A 73 30.51 12.11 12.12
CA ASN A 73 30.36 11.91 10.69
C ASN A 73 30.45 13.23 9.90
N VAL A 74 29.91 14.34 10.43
CA VAL A 74 30.07 15.67 9.84
C VAL A 74 31.53 16.14 9.92
N GLU A 75 32.22 15.86 11.01
CA GLU A 75 33.63 16.22 11.19
C GLU A 75 34.57 15.36 10.34
N ALA A 76 34.27 14.07 10.17
CA ALA A 76 34.96 13.18 9.24
C ALA A 76 34.76 13.62 7.78
N ARG A 77 33.54 14.04 7.40
CA ARG A 77 33.26 14.65 6.09
C ARG A 77 34.06 15.94 5.88
N LYS A 78 34.08 16.83 6.88
CA LYS A 78 34.90 18.05 6.82
C LYS A 78 36.39 17.77 6.72
N LYS A 79 36.90 16.72 7.38
CA LYS A 79 38.30 16.30 7.24
C LYS A 79 38.58 15.73 5.85
N ALA A 80 37.66 14.95 5.28
CA ALA A 80 37.78 14.44 3.92
C ALA A 80 37.69 15.54 2.84
N ASP A 81 36.97 16.64 3.11
CA ASP A 81 36.91 17.80 2.19
C ASP A 81 38.19 18.68 2.22
N ILE A 82 39.10 18.46 3.19
CA ILE A 82 40.33 19.25 3.38
C ILE A 82 41.55 18.57 2.73
N TYR A 83 41.48 17.27 2.42
CA TYR A 83 42.59 16.49 1.85
C TYR A 83 42.15 15.78 0.56
N ASP A 84 43.02 15.71 -0.44
CA ASP A 84 42.79 14.89 -1.64
C ASP A 84 43.14 13.40 -1.41
N ASP A 85 42.92 12.56 -2.42
CA ASP A 85 43.09 11.10 -2.39
C ASP A 85 44.54 10.66 -2.08
N ASP A 86 45.51 11.59 -2.25
CA ASP A 86 46.93 11.40 -1.96
C ASP A 86 47.34 11.98 -0.58
N GLY A 87 46.37 12.48 0.22
CA GLY A 87 46.60 13.00 1.56
C GLY A 87 47.23 14.41 1.61
N LYS A 88 47.15 15.20 0.53
CA LYS A 88 47.64 16.59 0.50
C LYS A 88 46.55 17.59 0.87
N PHE A 89 46.93 18.61 1.65
CA PHE A 89 46.04 19.67 2.13
C PHE A 89 45.58 20.59 0.98
N LEU A 90 44.27 20.72 0.79
CA LEU A 90 43.65 21.60 -0.20
C LEU A 90 43.64 23.05 0.31
N ALA A 91 44.71 23.79 0.03
CA ALA A 91 44.75 25.23 0.28
C ALA A 91 43.89 25.99 -0.76
N ASN A 92 42.87 26.69 -0.26
CA ASN A 92 41.98 27.56 -1.03
C ASN A 92 42.81 28.63 -1.78
N SER A 93 43.00 28.50 -3.10
CA SER A 93 43.75 29.48 -3.90
C SER A 93 42.88 30.70 -4.22
N SER A 94 42.81 31.65 -3.29
CA SER A 94 42.42 33.03 -3.58
C SER A 94 43.52 33.96 -3.11
N ASN A 95 44.55 34.15 -3.94
CA ASN A 95 45.44 35.31 -3.87
C ASN A 95 46.27 35.41 -5.16
N HIS A 96 45.75 36.13 -6.16
CA HIS A 96 46.64 36.77 -7.13
C HIS A 96 47.08 38.09 -6.51
N ARG A 97 48.33 38.11 -6.02
CA ARG A 97 49.05 39.31 -5.58
C ARG A 97 49.31 40.22 -6.77
N SER A 98 49.03 41.51 -6.57
CA SER A 98 49.54 42.62 -7.36
C SER A 98 51.00 42.87 -7.02
N GLU A 99 51.88 42.80 -8.01
CA GLU A 99 53.22 43.38 -7.94
C GLU A 99 53.22 44.72 -8.67
N ASN A 100 53.57 45.76 -7.91
CA ASN A 100 53.73 47.13 -8.34
C ASN A 100 55.22 47.36 -8.63
N GLY A 101 55.55 47.73 -9.87
CA GLY A 101 56.91 48.03 -10.29
C GLY A 101 56.94 49.07 -11.42
N GLY A 102 57.22 50.33 -11.05
CA GLY A 102 58.16 51.17 -11.79
C GLY A 102 57.71 51.91 -13.06
N SER A 103 57.42 53.20 -12.85
CA SER A 103 57.78 54.35 -13.73
C SER A 103 56.89 54.67 -14.96
N GLY A 104 56.44 55.93 -14.99
CA GLY A 104 55.76 56.54 -16.13
C GLY A 104 55.38 57.99 -15.82
N LYS A 105 56.35 58.90 -15.81
CA LYS A 105 56.11 60.35 -15.80
C LYS A 105 55.66 60.79 -17.19
N SER A 106 54.78 61.80 -17.21
CA SER A 106 54.50 62.74 -18.31
C SER A 106 53.21 62.54 -19.13
N ARG A 107 52.18 63.26 -18.69
CA ARG A 107 51.59 64.44 -19.37
C ARG A 107 51.27 64.33 -20.87
N LYS A 108 49.97 64.54 -21.12
CA LYS A 108 49.33 65.60 -21.93
C LYS A 108 48.48 65.12 -23.11
N ASN A 109 47.25 65.64 -23.05
CA ASN A 109 46.45 66.24 -24.12
C ASN A 109 45.91 65.32 -25.22
N GLY A 110 44.58 65.19 -25.21
CA GLY A 110 43.76 66.12 -26.00
C GLY A 110 43.14 65.55 -27.27
N ALA A 111 41.85 65.89 -27.41
CA ALA A 111 41.07 66.02 -28.63
C ALA A 111 40.43 64.76 -29.23
N MET A 112 39.11 64.69 -28.96
CA MET A 112 38.03 64.84 -29.96
C MET A 112 37.79 63.69 -30.95
N GLU A 113 36.65 63.02 -30.72
CA GLU A 113 35.54 62.78 -31.66
C GLU A 113 35.77 63.30 -33.10
N GLU A 114 35.45 62.58 -34.19
CA GLU A 114 34.25 61.78 -34.45
C GLU A 114 34.43 60.94 -35.76
N LYS A 115 33.69 59.83 -35.84
CA LYS A 115 33.16 59.12 -37.04
C LYS A 115 34.11 58.46 -38.06
N GLU A 116 34.08 57.12 -38.10
CA GLU A 116 33.30 56.36 -39.11
C GLU A 116 33.43 54.82 -38.96
N LYS A 117 32.29 54.13 -39.14
CA LYS A 117 32.12 52.80 -39.77
C LYS A 117 33.04 51.63 -39.35
N LYS A 118 32.45 50.62 -38.68
CA LYS A 118 32.07 49.31 -39.28
C LYS A 118 31.90 48.22 -38.21
N LYS A 119 30.78 47.50 -38.35
CA LYS A 119 30.55 46.15 -37.83
C LYS A 119 31.79 45.26 -37.98
N LYS A 120 32.31 44.73 -36.87
CA LYS A 120 33.02 43.44 -36.86
C LYS A 120 32.56 42.63 -35.65
N LYS A 121 31.88 41.53 -35.97
CA LYS A 121 31.66 40.33 -35.15
C LYS A 121 32.75 40.15 -34.09
N LYS A 122 32.37 40.11 -32.82
CA LYS A 122 33.03 39.25 -31.83
C LYS A 122 32.07 38.10 -31.59
N GLU A 123 32.41 36.94 -32.17
CA GLU A 123 31.87 35.66 -31.73
C GLU A 123 32.09 35.54 -30.23
N LYS A 124 31.01 35.67 -29.47
CA LYS A 124 30.91 34.99 -28.18
C LYS A 124 30.91 33.51 -28.53
N LYS A 125 31.96 32.79 -28.12
CA LYS A 125 31.87 31.35 -27.86
C LYS A 125 30.74 31.18 -26.84
N GLU A 126 29.52 30.98 -27.32
CA GLU A 126 28.54 30.21 -26.60
C GLU A 126 29.16 28.83 -26.42
N THR A 127 29.63 28.55 -25.21
CA THR A 127 29.77 27.18 -24.74
C THR A 127 28.41 26.52 -24.91
N LYS A 128 28.25 25.77 -26.01
CA LYS A 128 27.10 24.90 -26.24
C LYS A 128 26.82 24.16 -24.94
N LYS A 129 25.67 24.42 -24.32
CA LYS A 129 25.13 23.54 -23.28
C LYS A 129 25.06 22.16 -23.94
N THR A 130 25.99 21.27 -23.59
CA THR A 130 25.94 19.87 -24.01
C THR A 130 24.68 19.28 -23.39
N ASN A 131 23.61 19.21 -24.20
CA ASN A 131 22.36 18.53 -23.87
C ASN A 131 22.59 17.01 -23.92
N MET A 132 23.39 16.50 -22.98
CA MET A 132 23.66 15.07 -22.89
C MET A 132 22.41 14.35 -22.40
N THR A 133 21.96 13.34 -23.15
CA THR A 133 20.76 12.56 -22.82
C THR A 133 21.06 11.49 -21.77
N ILE A 134 20.01 10.92 -21.13
CA ILE A 134 20.17 9.81 -20.17
C ILE A 134 20.82 8.59 -20.85
N ALA A 135 20.37 8.26 -22.07
CA ALA A 135 20.91 7.14 -22.83
C ALA A 135 22.39 7.31 -23.17
N GLU A 136 22.78 8.51 -23.62
CA GLU A 136 24.20 8.82 -23.91
C GLU A 136 25.08 8.74 -22.67
N ALA A 137 24.58 9.19 -21.51
CA ALA A 137 25.28 9.08 -20.25
C ALA A 137 25.42 7.63 -19.78
N ALA A 138 24.34 6.86 -19.84
CA ALA A 138 24.35 5.46 -19.46
C ALA A 138 25.25 4.61 -20.38
N MET A 139 25.32 4.92 -21.67
CA MET A 139 26.20 4.22 -22.62
C MET A 139 27.69 4.39 -22.31
N LYS A 140 28.09 5.47 -21.63
CA LYS A 140 29.49 5.70 -21.25
C LYS A 140 29.91 4.93 -20.00
N ILE A 141 28.96 4.34 -19.27
CA ILE A 141 29.28 3.49 -18.13
C ILE A 141 29.89 2.20 -18.66
N ASP A 142 31.07 1.90 -18.15
CA ASP A 142 31.81 0.69 -18.47
C ASP A 142 31.60 -0.37 -17.37
N GLY A 143 31.36 -1.62 -17.79
CA GLY A 143 31.02 -2.70 -16.87
C GLY A 143 32.21 -3.19 -16.05
N ASP A 144 33.39 -3.19 -16.66
CA ASP A 144 34.63 -3.66 -16.01
C ASP A 144 35.12 -2.59 -15.02
N ASP A 145 35.07 -1.31 -15.41
CA ASP A 145 35.32 -0.18 -14.52
C ASP A 145 34.40 -0.21 -13.29
N LEU A 146 33.09 -0.40 -13.50
CA LEU A 146 32.14 -0.53 -12.38
C LEU A 146 32.49 -1.72 -11.48
N SER A 147 32.83 -2.88 -12.06
CA SER A 147 33.19 -4.07 -11.30
C SER A 147 34.44 -3.85 -10.44
N SER A 148 35.49 -3.26 -11.02
CA SER A 148 36.71 -2.91 -10.30
C SER A 148 36.44 -1.90 -9.18
N PHE A 149 35.64 -0.87 -9.47
CA PHE A 149 35.23 0.13 -8.47
C PHE A 149 34.47 -0.50 -7.30
N LEU A 150 33.51 -1.39 -7.58
CA LEU A 150 32.73 -2.06 -6.54
C LEU A 150 33.58 -2.99 -5.68
N ALA A 151 34.55 -3.69 -6.28
CA ALA A 151 35.49 -4.52 -5.54
C ALA A 151 36.35 -3.69 -4.57
N ASP A 152 36.89 -2.56 -5.05
CA ASP A 152 37.68 -1.64 -4.23
C ASP A 152 36.84 -1.01 -3.10
N VAL A 153 35.64 -0.51 -3.40
CA VAL A 153 34.73 0.06 -2.39
C VAL A 153 34.34 -0.97 -1.33
N SER A 154 34.09 -2.21 -1.74
CA SER A 154 33.75 -3.30 -0.81
C SER A 154 34.93 -3.64 0.11
N ALA A 155 36.16 -3.64 -0.42
CA ALA A 155 37.37 -3.89 0.37
C ALA A 155 37.67 -2.72 1.33
N SER A 156 37.65 -1.49 0.82
CA SER A 156 37.98 -0.26 1.55
C SER A 156 37.00 0.05 2.67
N TYR A 157 35.74 -0.37 2.53
CA TYR A 157 34.66 -0.09 3.48
C TYR A 157 33.95 -1.36 3.95
N ALA A 158 34.67 -2.47 4.15
CA ALA A 158 34.10 -3.81 4.42
C ALA A 158 33.04 -3.86 5.55
N SER A 159 33.16 -3.01 6.58
CA SER A 159 32.22 -2.92 7.71
C SER A 159 31.27 -1.72 7.67
N GLN A 160 31.30 -0.93 6.59
CA GLN A 160 30.60 0.36 6.46
C GLN A 160 29.75 0.38 5.20
N GLU A 161 28.75 -0.51 5.12
CA GLU A 161 27.85 -0.65 3.98
C GLU A 161 27.11 0.65 3.61
N GLU A 162 26.79 1.52 4.58
CA GLU A 162 26.20 2.85 4.29
C GLU A 162 27.14 3.73 3.46
N ILE A 163 28.46 3.66 3.73
CA ILE A 163 29.46 4.37 2.95
C ILE A 163 29.59 3.72 1.57
N GLN A 164 29.60 2.39 1.51
CA GLN A 164 29.62 1.67 0.23
C GLN A 164 28.46 2.10 -0.68
N LEU A 165 27.24 2.15 -0.15
CA LEU A 165 26.04 2.58 -0.88
C LEU A 165 26.11 4.05 -1.29
N THR A 166 26.67 4.91 -0.44
CA THR A 166 26.89 6.32 -0.80
C THR A 166 27.89 6.45 -1.95
N ARG A 167 29.00 5.69 -1.92
CA ARG A 167 30.01 5.66 -2.99
C ARG A 167 29.45 5.11 -4.29
N PHE A 168 28.63 4.05 -4.20
CA PHE A 168 27.91 3.49 -5.33
C PHE A 168 26.97 4.52 -5.98
N ALA A 169 26.19 5.25 -5.17
CA ALA A 169 25.35 6.34 -5.66
C ALA A 169 26.16 7.48 -6.27
N ASP A 170 27.32 7.81 -5.71
CA ASP A 170 28.23 8.82 -6.24
C ASP A 170 28.86 8.41 -7.58
N TYR A 171 29.15 7.12 -7.79
CA TYR A 171 29.62 6.59 -9.08
C TYR A 171 28.62 6.89 -10.19
N PHE A 172 27.35 6.50 -10.00
CA PHE A 172 26.29 6.85 -10.95
C PHE A 172 26.03 8.37 -11.00
N GLY A 173 26.17 9.06 -9.88
CA GLY A 173 26.07 10.53 -9.81
C GLY A 173 27.08 11.24 -10.69
N ARG A 174 28.32 10.74 -10.76
CA ARG A 174 29.38 11.22 -11.66
C ARG A 174 29.05 10.89 -13.11
N ALA A 175 28.64 9.65 -13.39
CA ALA A 175 28.27 9.20 -14.74
C ALA A 175 27.12 10.04 -15.35
N PHE A 176 26.13 10.41 -14.54
CA PHE A 176 24.99 11.20 -14.98
C PHE A 176 25.11 12.71 -14.68
N SER A 177 26.30 13.21 -14.33
CA SER A 177 26.51 14.62 -13.94
C SER A 177 26.26 15.62 -15.08
N ALA A 178 26.47 15.19 -16.32
CA ALA A 178 26.23 16.02 -17.52
C ALA A 178 24.76 16.03 -17.98
N VAL A 179 23.90 15.19 -17.40
CA VAL A 179 22.47 15.15 -17.74
C VAL A 179 21.74 16.28 -17.03
N SER A 180 21.21 17.22 -17.79
CA SER A 180 20.44 18.34 -17.21
C SER A 180 19.07 17.88 -16.71
N ALA A 181 18.50 18.59 -15.73
CA ALA A 181 17.15 18.30 -15.21
C ALA A 181 16.06 18.29 -16.30
N ALA A 182 16.21 19.10 -17.36
CA ALA A 182 15.29 19.12 -18.49
C ALA A 182 15.27 17.81 -19.30
N GLN A 183 16.34 17.00 -19.22
CA GLN A 183 16.42 15.69 -19.87
C GLN A 183 15.80 14.58 -19.01
N PHE A 184 15.44 14.87 -17.76
CA PHE A 184 14.73 13.94 -16.87
C PHE A 184 13.67 14.66 -16.03
N PRO A 185 12.59 15.16 -16.65
CA PRO A 185 11.50 15.84 -15.95
C PRO A 185 10.60 14.82 -15.24
N TRP A 186 11.14 14.13 -14.22
CA TRP A 186 10.51 12.99 -13.58
C TRP A 186 9.10 13.28 -13.03
N LEU A 187 8.84 14.52 -12.60
CA LEU A 187 7.55 14.94 -12.07
C LEU A 187 6.45 14.98 -13.14
N GLU A 188 6.77 15.47 -14.34
CA GLU A 188 5.87 15.48 -15.49
C GLU A 188 5.73 14.05 -16.04
N LEU A 189 6.86 13.35 -16.17
CA LEU A 189 6.91 11.96 -16.60
C LEU A 189 5.96 11.07 -15.78
N PHE A 190 6.03 11.12 -14.45
CA PHE A 190 5.19 10.28 -13.58
C PHE A 190 3.72 10.73 -13.51
N LYS A 191 3.41 11.95 -13.92
CA LYS A 191 2.03 12.45 -13.94
C LYS A 191 1.32 12.17 -15.27
N GLU A 192 2.05 12.27 -16.37
CA GLU A 192 1.48 12.29 -17.72
C GLU A 192 1.72 10.99 -18.50
N SER A 193 2.74 10.21 -18.14
CA SER A 193 3.05 8.95 -18.83
C SER A 193 2.27 7.78 -18.26
N SER A 194 2.05 6.75 -19.09
CA SER A 194 1.48 5.49 -18.63
C SER A 194 2.41 4.79 -17.62
N LEU A 195 1.82 3.95 -16.75
CA LEU A 195 2.62 3.15 -15.81
C LEU A 195 3.58 2.19 -16.53
N ASP A 196 3.25 1.76 -17.75
CA ASP A 196 4.14 0.94 -18.57
C ASP A 196 5.37 1.71 -19.03
N ALA A 197 5.20 2.96 -19.45
CA ALA A 197 6.31 3.81 -19.89
C ALA A 197 7.30 4.10 -18.76
N ILE A 198 6.82 4.37 -17.55
CA ILE A 198 7.70 4.71 -16.42
C ILE A 198 8.30 3.49 -15.73
N ALA A 199 7.79 2.29 -16.01
CA ALA A 199 8.19 1.10 -15.28
C ALA A 199 9.66 0.76 -15.46
N ASP A 200 10.19 0.97 -16.66
CA ASP A 200 11.58 0.71 -16.97
C ASP A 200 12.47 1.93 -16.94
N ILE A 201 11.91 3.13 -16.78
CA ILE A 201 12.70 4.35 -16.65
C ILE A 201 13.20 4.52 -15.21
N PRO A 202 14.49 4.85 -15.00
CA PRO A 202 15.55 5.05 -16.01
C PRO A 202 16.42 3.81 -16.33
N VAL A 203 16.12 2.65 -15.73
CA VAL A 203 16.92 1.42 -15.88
C VAL A 203 17.03 0.92 -17.32
N CYS A 204 16.05 1.18 -18.18
CA CYS A 204 16.05 0.80 -19.59
C CYS A 204 17.23 1.35 -20.40
N HIS A 205 17.87 2.41 -19.91
CA HIS A 205 19.06 2.98 -20.54
C HIS A 205 20.38 2.35 -20.07
N ILE A 206 20.36 1.58 -18.99
CA ILE A 206 21.55 0.94 -18.42
C ILE A 206 21.86 -0.34 -19.20
N LYS A 207 23.11 -0.50 -19.63
CA LYS A 207 23.57 -1.74 -20.28
C LYS A 207 23.36 -2.94 -19.35
N GLU A 208 22.97 -4.08 -19.90
CA GLU A 208 22.70 -5.31 -19.13
C GLU A 208 23.88 -5.72 -18.25
N VAL A 209 25.13 -5.60 -18.74
CA VAL A 209 26.33 -5.91 -17.95
C VAL A 209 26.42 -5.02 -16.71
N VAL A 210 26.26 -3.71 -16.88
CA VAL A 210 26.28 -2.72 -15.78
C VAL A 210 25.15 -3.00 -14.79
N TYR A 211 23.95 -3.32 -15.30
CA TYR A 211 22.79 -3.65 -14.47
C TYR A 211 23.06 -4.91 -13.63
N ARG A 212 23.55 -6.00 -14.24
CA ARG A 212 23.86 -7.25 -13.56
C ARG A 212 24.93 -7.09 -12.50
N THR A 213 26.06 -6.49 -12.83
CA THR A 213 27.13 -6.19 -11.88
C THR A 213 26.61 -5.40 -10.68
N SER A 214 25.77 -4.39 -10.93
CA SER A 214 25.14 -3.59 -9.88
C SER A 214 24.22 -4.42 -8.97
N VAL A 215 23.29 -5.20 -9.53
CA VAL A 215 22.31 -5.94 -8.73
C VAL A 215 22.91 -7.13 -8.00
N ASP A 216 23.93 -7.77 -8.56
CA ASP A 216 24.66 -8.87 -7.93
C ASP A 216 25.43 -8.37 -6.71
N TRP A 217 26.02 -7.17 -6.82
CA TRP A 217 26.66 -6.51 -5.69
C TRP A 217 25.65 -6.05 -4.62
N ILE A 218 24.56 -5.39 -5.01
CA ILE A 218 23.47 -4.98 -4.09
C ILE A 218 22.94 -6.18 -3.30
N ASN A 219 22.88 -7.37 -3.92
CA ASN A 219 22.36 -8.57 -3.27
C ASN A 219 23.18 -8.98 -2.03
N GLN A 220 24.48 -8.65 -2.00
CA GLN A 220 25.41 -9.00 -0.94
C GLN A 220 25.26 -8.12 0.32
N LEU A 221 24.70 -6.92 0.16
CA LEU A 221 24.53 -5.96 1.26
C LEU A 221 23.38 -6.33 2.20
N SER A 222 23.47 -5.93 3.46
CA SER A 222 22.40 -6.14 4.44
C SER A 222 21.12 -5.36 4.08
N ASN A 223 19.97 -5.91 4.51
CA ASN A 223 18.68 -5.23 4.30
C ASN A 223 18.59 -3.91 5.07
N GLU A 224 19.20 -3.84 6.26
CA GLU A 224 19.21 -2.63 7.10
C GLU A 224 19.89 -1.45 6.39
N SER A 225 21.08 -1.67 5.84
CA SER A 225 21.80 -0.64 5.08
C SER A 225 21.02 -0.18 3.84
N LEU A 226 20.39 -1.13 3.14
CA LEU A 226 19.58 -0.83 1.96
C LEU A 226 18.30 -0.08 2.32
N GLU A 227 17.66 -0.39 3.45
CA GLU A 227 16.51 0.35 3.98
C GLU A 227 16.86 1.79 4.33
N SER A 228 17.95 1.99 5.08
CA SER A 228 18.48 3.31 5.43
C SER A 228 18.79 4.14 4.18
N PHE A 229 19.45 3.54 3.20
CA PHE A 229 19.77 4.20 1.93
C PHE A 229 18.52 4.53 1.10
N MET A 230 17.54 3.62 1.05
CA MET A 230 16.27 3.86 0.34
C MET A 230 15.47 4.98 0.97
N LEU A 231 15.46 5.07 2.31
CA LEU A 231 14.83 6.16 3.03
C LEU A 231 15.52 7.50 2.76
N TRP A 232 16.86 7.52 2.77
CA TRP A 232 17.65 8.70 2.39
C TRP A 232 17.38 9.13 0.95
N SER A 233 17.34 8.17 0.01
CA SER A 233 17.03 8.43 -1.40
C SER A 233 15.64 9.04 -1.57
N LEU A 234 14.64 8.51 -0.85
CA LEU A 234 13.30 9.07 -0.83
C LEU A 234 13.28 10.49 -0.28
N ASP A 235 13.99 10.77 0.82
CA ASP A 235 14.11 12.12 1.37
C ASP A 235 14.77 13.09 0.37
N CYS A 236 15.78 12.65 -0.38
CA CYS A 236 16.39 13.46 -1.45
C CYS A 236 15.39 13.77 -2.57
N ILE A 237 14.63 12.79 -3.04
CA ILE A 237 13.62 12.98 -4.09
C ILE A 237 12.50 13.91 -3.61
N LEU A 238 12.06 13.75 -2.36
CA LEU A 238 11.01 14.61 -1.78
C LEU A 238 11.49 16.04 -1.54
N ALA A 239 12.76 16.24 -1.16
CA ALA A 239 13.35 17.57 -1.06
C ALA A 239 13.33 18.26 -2.43
N ASP A 240 13.73 17.56 -3.50
CA ASP A 240 13.64 18.07 -4.86
C ASP A 240 12.20 18.41 -5.28
N LEU A 241 11.24 17.53 -4.98
CA LEU A 241 9.81 17.79 -5.23
C LEU A 241 9.34 19.10 -4.58
N THR A 242 9.82 19.42 -3.38
CA THR A 242 9.49 20.70 -2.72
C THR A 242 10.16 21.90 -3.41
N MET A 243 11.39 21.73 -3.90
CA MET A 243 12.12 22.78 -4.61
C MET A 243 11.49 23.11 -5.97
N GLN A 244 11.11 22.09 -6.76
CA GLN A 244 10.47 22.29 -8.06
C GLN A 244 9.11 22.99 -7.96
N LYS A 245 8.36 22.74 -6.87
CA LYS A 245 7.07 23.40 -6.62
C LYS A 245 7.18 24.85 -6.16
N ALA A 246 8.29 25.23 -5.52
CA ALA A 246 8.44 26.54 -4.91
C ALA A 246 8.74 27.67 -5.91
N GLY A 247 8.91 27.37 -7.21
CA GLY A 247 8.97 28.33 -8.31
C GLY A 247 9.88 29.55 -8.07
N SER A 248 11.13 29.51 -8.56
CA SER A 248 11.88 30.72 -8.96
C SER A 248 11.98 31.91 -7.97
N LYS A 249 11.92 31.68 -6.65
CA LYS A 249 12.43 32.63 -5.66
C LYS A 249 13.54 31.96 -4.87
N GLY A 250 14.76 32.46 -5.08
CA GLY A 250 16.01 31.85 -4.61
C GLY A 250 16.04 31.55 -3.11
N PRO A 251 16.90 30.61 -2.68
CA PRO A 251 16.93 30.17 -1.30
C PRO A 251 17.42 31.30 -0.39
N LYS A 252 16.64 31.64 0.63
CA LYS A 252 17.16 32.35 1.80
C LYS A 252 18.18 31.44 2.48
N LYS A 253 19.41 31.95 2.60
CA LYS A 253 20.57 31.36 3.28
C LYS A 253 20.16 30.61 4.55
N GLY A 254 20.60 29.35 4.68
CA GLY A 254 20.63 28.70 5.99
C GLY A 254 20.33 27.20 6.05
N VAL A 255 20.31 26.45 4.95
CA VAL A 255 20.52 24.99 4.99
C VAL A 255 21.33 24.65 3.75
N GLN A 256 22.44 23.95 3.94
CA GLN A 256 23.30 23.46 2.87
C GLN A 256 22.45 22.58 1.94
N ALA A 257 21.97 23.16 0.85
CA ALA A 257 21.41 22.41 -0.27
C ALA A 257 22.52 21.49 -0.74
N SER A 258 22.42 20.21 -0.42
CA SER A 258 23.28 19.19 -1.00
C SER A 258 23.23 19.40 -2.51
N SER A 259 24.41 19.67 -3.08
CA SER A 259 24.66 19.85 -4.51
C SER A 259 23.77 18.95 -5.35
N SER A 260 23.33 19.43 -6.50
CA SER A 260 22.65 18.70 -7.58
C SER A 260 23.43 17.46 -8.04
N LYS A 261 23.56 16.45 -7.18
CA LYS A 261 23.91 15.07 -7.52
C LYS A 261 22.78 14.57 -8.42
N SER A 262 23.15 13.97 -9.55
CA SER A 262 22.23 13.66 -10.63
C SER A 262 20.98 12.93 -10.11
N GLN A 263 19.80 13.55 -10.22
CA GLN A 263 18.52 12.92 -9.81
C GLN A 263 18.33 11.59 -10.50
N VAL A 264 18.75 11.51 -11.77
CA VAL A 264 18.77 10.28 -12.57
C VAL A 264 19.49 9.17 -11.82
N ALA A 265 20.65 9.43 -11.23
CA ALA A 265 21.42 8.45 -10.47
C ALA A 265 20.63 7.91 -9.27
N THR A 266 19.97 8.78 -8.50
CA THR A 266 19.13 8.36 -7.37
C THR A 266 18.00 7.44 -7.84
N PHE A 267 17.32 7.78 -8.94
CA PHE A 267 16.27 6.93 -9.51
C PHE A 267 16.80 5.61 -10.07
N VAL A 268 17.97 5.60 -10.73
CA VAL A 268 18.64 4.38 -11.23
C VAL A 268 18.95 3.44 -10.06
N VAL A 269 19.65 3.93 -9.04
CA VAL A 269 20.08 3.13 -7.89
C VAL A 269 18.86 2.63 -7.10
N ALA A 270 17.88 3.50 -6.82
CA ALA A 270 16.65 3.11 -6.14
C ALA A 270 15.89 2.01 -6.91
N SER A 271 15.84 2.10 -8.24
CA SER A 271 15.23 1.06 -9.07
C SER A 271 15.96 -0.28 -8.95
N MET A 272 17.28 -0.28 -9.03
CA MET A 272 18.08 -1.50 -8.90
C MET A 272 17.88 -2.17 -7.54
N ILE A 273 17.88 -1.38 -6.45
CA ILE A 273 17.63 -1.86 -5.10
C ILE A 273 16.23 -2.46 -4.97
N LEU A 274 15.18 -1.73 -5.38
CA LEU A 274 13.79 -2.19 -5.27
C LEU A 274 13.50 -3.41 -6.14
N ARG A 275 14.10 -3.51 -7.34
CA ARG A 275 13.98 -4.69 -8.20
C ARG A 275 14.72 -5.89 -7.60
N ARG A 276 15.88 -5.69 -6.97
CA ARG A 276 16.68 -6.78 -6.42
C ARG A 276 16.15 -7.28 -5.07
N LYS A 277 15.83 -6.37 -4.16
CA LYS A 277 15.33 -6.65 -2.80
C LYS A 277 13.99 -5.94 -2.55
N PRO A 278 12.89 -6.41 -3.16
CA PRO A 278 11.59 -5.74 -3.09
C PRO A 278 11.00 -5.63 -1.68
N ASP A 279 11.35 -6.54 -0.75
CA ASP A 279 10.91 -6.47 0.66
C ASP A 279 11.31 -5.17 1.36
N ILE A 280 12.36 -4.46 0.90
CA ILE A 280 12.76 -3.17 1.48
C ILE A 280 11.56 -2.21 1.49
N MET A 281 10.76 -2.17 0.42
CA MET A 281 9.60 -1.29 0.38
C MET A 281 8.52 -1.68 1.41
N ILE A 282 8.38 -2.97 1.73
CA ILE A 282 7.48 -3.44 2.79
C ILE A 282 7.99 -2.95 4.16
N ASN A 283 9.29 -3.11 4.41
CA ASN A 283 9.93 -2.72 5.66
C ASN A 283 9.86 -1.21 5.92
N LEU A 284 9.82 -0.40 4.84
CA LEU A 284 9.63 1.05 4.94
C LEU A 284 8.18 1.48 5.22
N LEU A 285 7.16 0.65 4.96
CA LEU A 285 5.75 1.03 5.12
C LEU A 285 5.40 1.60 6.51
N PRO A 286 5.84 1.03 7.64
CA PRO A 286 5.54 1.59 8.96
C PRO A 286 6.06 3.02 9.12
N ILE A 287 7.27 3.30 8.60
CA ILE A 287 7.89 4.62 8.62
C ILE A 287 7.09 5.60 7.74
N LEU A 288 6.69 5.17 6.54
CA LEU A 288 5.89 5.97 5.61
C LEU A 288 4.51 6.34 6.16
N ARG A 289 3.88 5.45 6.95
CA ARG A 289 2.57 5.67 7.57
C ARG A 289 2.65 6.51 8.85
N ALA A 290 3.73 6.37 9.62
CA ALA A 290 3.87 7.06 10.91
C ALA A 290 4.25 8.54 10.75
N ASN A 291 4.98 8.88 9.68
CA ASN A 291 5.55 10.21 9.52
C ASN A 291 4.80 11.03 8.45
N SER A 292 4.16 12.12 8.91
CA SER A 292 3.38 13.03 8.07
C SER A 292 4.17 13.64 6.91
N LYS A 293 5.51 13.69 6.99
CA LYS A 293 6.36 14.15 5.88
C LYS A 293 6.24 13.29 4.62
N TYR A 294 5.76 12.04 4.74
CA TYR A 294 5.54 11.15 3.61
C TYR A 294 4.09 11.16 3.11
N HIS A 295 3.16 11.81 3.81
CA HIS A 295 1.76 11.89 3.40
C HIS A 295 1.52 12.99 2.36
N GLY A 296 0.58 12.77 1.45
CA GLY A 296 0.11 13.78 0.49
C GLY A 296 -0.14 13.23 -0.91
N GLN A 297 -1.22 13.67 -1.54
CA GLN A 297 -1.66 13.21 -2.87
C GLN A 297 -0.58 13.44 -3.94
N ASN A 298 0.20 14.52 -3.82
CA ASN A 298 1.28 14.82 -4.78
C ASN A 298 2.48 13.86 -4.72
N LYS A 299 2.56 13.00 -3.71
CA LYS A 299 3.62 12.01 -3.54
C LYS A 299 3.20 10.63 -4.06
N LEU A 300 1.89 10.44 -4.32
CA LEU A 300 1.36 9.17 -4.80
C LEU A 300 2.02 8.66 -6.09
N PRO A 301 2.26 9.48 -7.14
CA PRO A 301 2.94 9.00 -8.33
C PRO A 301 4.34 8.42 -8.07
N LEU A 302 5.08 9.01 -7.12
CA LEU A 302 6.38 8.49 -6.70
C LEU A 302 6.24 7.14 -5.99
N TYR A 303 5.30 7.00 -5.07
CA TYR A 303 5.05 5.71 -4.40
C TYR A 303 4.61 4.63 -5.37
N ILE A 304 3.76 4.97 -6.35
CA ILE A 304 3.36 4.04 -7.40
C ILE A 304 4.58 3.61 -8.22
N TRP A 305 5.44 4.55 -8.63
CA TRP A 305 6.67 4.20 -9.33
C TRP A 305 7.57 3.27 -8.49
N MET A 306 7.76 3.54 -7.19
CA MET A 306 8.54 2.65 -6.31
C MET A 306 7.93 1.24 -6.22
N ILE A 307 6.60 1.15 -6.10
CA ILE A 307 5.89 -0.14 -6.06
C ILE A 307 6.00 -0.86 -7.41
N ILE A 308 6.00 -0.12 -8.53
CA ILE A 308 6.27 -0.70 -9.85
C ILE A 308 7.68 -1.32 -9.86
N GLN A 309 8.71 -0.62 -9.36
CA GLN A 309 10.06 -1.18 -9.28
C GLN A 309 10.11 -2.43 -8.39
N ALA A 310 9.44 -2.43 -7.23
CA ALA A 310 9.35 -3.62 -6.37
C ALA A 310 8.60 -4.78 -7.06
N SER A 311 7.51 -4.49 -7.77
CA SER A 311 6.71 -5.49 -8.49
C SER A 311 7.45 -6.15 -9.65
N GLN A 312 8.45 -5.47 -10.21
CA GLN A 312 9.33 -6.05 -11.24
C GLN A 312 10.22 -7.15 -10.64
N GLY A 313 10.63 -7.02 -9.39
CA GLY A 313 11.42 -8.02 -8.66
C GLY A 313 10.58 -9.16 -8.10
N ASP A 314 9.43 -8.84 -7.51
CA ASP A 314 8.50 -9.81 -6.92
C ASP A 314 7.05 -9.30 -7.05
N LEU A 315 6.24 -9.97 -7.87
CA LEU A 315 4.82 -9.64 -8.06
C LEU A 315 4.01 -9.72 -6.77
N THR A 316 4.36 -10.63 -5.86
CA THR A 316 3.66 -10.78 -4.59
C THR A 316 3.88 -9.56 -3.70
N VAL A 317 5.10 -9.01 -3.68
CA VAL A 317 5.41 -7.76 -3.00
C VAL A 317 4.66 -6.59 -3.63
N GLY A 318 4.61 -6.52 -4.96
CA GLY A 318 3.84 -5.51 -5.68
C GLY A 318 2.36 -5.49 -5.26
N LEU A 319 1.69 -6.65 -5.27
CA LEU A 319 0.28 -6.75 -4.89
C LEU A 319 0.07 -6.48 -3.39
N TYR A 320 0.97 -6.96 -2.54
CA TYR A 320 0.95 -6.67 -1.11
C TYR A 320 0.99 -5.17 -0.85
N LEU A 321 1.95 -4.45 -1.44
CA LEU A 321 2.08 -3.01 -1.29
C LEU A 321 0.86 -2.27 -1.85
N TRP A 322 0.31 -2.73 -2.96
CA TRP A 322 -0.92 -2.19 -3.52
C TRP A 322 -2.09 -2.31 -2.52
N ALA A 323 -2.35 -3.49 -1.97
CA ALA A 323 -3.48 -3.74 -1.08
C ALA A 323 -3.31 -3.07 0.30
N HIS A 324 -2.09 -3.02 0.82
CA HIS A 324 -1.80 -2.51 2.16
C HIS A 324 -1.58 -1.00 2.22
N TYR A 325 -1.08 -0.38 1.14
CA TYR A 325 -0.71 1.04 1.16
C TYR A 325 -1.48 1.89 0.15
N VAL A 326 -1.67 1.40 -1.08
CA VAL A 326 -2.23 2.19 -2.18
C VAL A 326 -3.75 2.16 -2.19
N LEU A 327 -4.36 0.97 -2.10
CA LEU A 327 -5.82 0.80 -2.09
C LEU A 327 -6.48 1.58 -0.92
N PRO A 328 -5.97 1.56 0.33
CA PRO A 328 -6.56 2.30 1.44
C PRO A 328 -6.65 3.82 1.24
N ILE A 329 -5.87 4.40 0.32
CA ILE A 329 -5.96 5.82 -0.04
C ILE A 329 -7.35 6.15 -0.62
N LEU A 330 -8.03 5.17 -1.22
CA LEU A 330 -9.42 5.33 -1.68
C LEU A 330 -10.44 5.34 -0.54
N GLY A 331 -10.14 4.67 0.58
CA GLY A 331 -11.02 4.56 1.76
C GLY A 331 -10.82 5.66 2.81
N ALA A 332 -9.67 6.34 2.81
CA ALA A 332 -9.29 7.35 3.82
C ALA A 332 -10.04 8.70 3.72
N GLY A 333 -11.13 8.79 2.95
CA GLY A 333 -11.93 10.00 2.76
C GLY A 333 -13.42 9.72 2.88
N SER A 334 -13.96 9.75 4.10
CA SER A 334 -15.40 9.79 4.30
C SER A 334 -15.96 11.07 3.67
N LYS A 335 -16.86 10.91 2.69
CA LYS A 335 -17.72 11.94 2.03
C LYS A 335 -17.23 12.68 0.79
N SER A 336 -16.10 12.34 0.16
CA SER A 336 -15.83 12.88 -1.18
C SER A 336 -15.23 11.81 -2.07
N SER A 337 -15.88 11.60 -3.21
CA SER A 337 -15.39 10.82 -4.34
C SER A 337 -13.88 10.98 -4.46
N SER A 338 -13.14 9.90 -4.16
CA SER A 338 -11.69 9.86 -4.33
C SER A 338 -11.34 10.47 -5.69
N ASN A 339 -10.38 11.40 -5.72
CA ASN A 339 -9.95 12.11 -6.92
C ASN A 339 -9.90 11.11 -8.11
N PRO A 340 -10.60 11.36 -9.23
CA PRO A 340 -10.63 10.45 -10.37
C PRO A 340 -9.24 10.01 -10.82
N GLN A 341 -8.24 10.91 -10.76
CA GLN A 341 -6.85 10.60 -11.07
C GLN A 341 -6.21 9.63 -10.07
N THR A 342 -6.46 9.82 -8.77
CA THR A 342 -6.00 8.90 -7.71
C THR A 342 -6.61 7.52 -7.89
N ARG A 343 -7.93 7.45 -8.16
CA ARG A 343 -8.63 6.20 -8.42
C ARG A 343 -8.09 5.49 -9.65
N ASP A 344 -7.84 6.24 -10.73
CA ASP A 344 -7.27 5.72 -11.96
C ASP A 344 -5.86 5.15 -11.75
N LEU A 345 -4.99 5.89 -11.06
CA LEU A 345 -3.63 5.45 -10.73
C LEU A 345 -3.58 4.18 -9.86
N VAL A 346 -4.44 4.10 -8.84
CA VAL A 346 -4.59 2.90 -7.99
C VAL A 346 -4.98 1.70 -8.85
N LEU A 347 -5.89 1.90 -9.80
CA LEU A 347 -6.41 0.85 -10.68
C LEU A 347 -5.37 0.40 -11.72
N GLN A 348 -4.71 1.34 -12.38
CA GLN A 348 -3.64 1.06 -13.35
C GLN A 348 -2.51 0.22 -12.72
N LEU A 349 -2.15 0.47 -11.46
CA LEU A 349 -1.13 -0.32 -10.77
C LEU A 349 -1.56 -1.78 -10.59
N ALA A 350 -2.81 -2.03 -10.19
CA ALA A 350 -3.34 -3.39 -10.07
C ALA A 350 -3.41 -4.10 -11.43
N GLU A 351 -3.93 -3.43 -12.46
CA GLU A 351 -3.99 -3.97 -13.82
C GLU A 351 -2.61 -4.33 -14.35
N ARG A 352 -1.59 -3.50 -14.10
CA ARG A 352 -0.21 -3.80 -14.47
C ARG A 352 0.33 -5.04 -13.75
N ILE A 353 0.06 -5.19 -12.46
CA ILE A 353 0.49 -6.38 -11.70
C ILE A 353 -0.20 -7.63 -12.24
N LEU A 354 -1.51 -7.55 -12.55
CA LEU A 354 -2.31 -8.69 -13.00
C LEU A 354 -2.09 -9.07 -14.47
N SER A 355 -1.68 -8.12 -15.32
CA SER A 355 -1.36 -8.36 -16.74
C SER A 355 -0.01 -9.04 -16.96
N ARG A 356 0.81 -9.19 -15.92
CA ARG A 356 2.10 -9.89 -16.01
C ARG A 356 1.90 -11.37 -16.37
N PRO A 357 2.77 -11.96 -17.21
CA PRO A 357 2.71 -13.39 -17.52
C PRO A 357 2.71 -14.24 -16.25
N ASN A 358 1.81 -15.22 -16.17
CA ASN A 358 1.63 -16.10 -15.02
C ASN A 358 1.25 -15.41 -13.69
N ALA A 359 0.86 -14.13 -13.69
CA ALA A 359 0.52 -13.38 -12.47
C ALA A 359 -0.47 -14.13 -11.58
N TYR A 360 -1.56 -14.64 -12.14
CA TYR A 360 -2.56 -15.42 -11.40
C TYR A 360 -1.93 -16.57 -10.59
N LYS A 361 -1.13 -17.42 -11.25
CA LYS A 361 -0.50 -18.59 -10.60
C LYS A 361 0.49 -18.15 -9.51
N ILE A 362 1.29 -17.13 -9.79
CA ILE A 362 2.29 -16.60 -8.84
C ILE A 362 1.60 -16.03 -7.60
N LEU A 363 0.58 -15.20 -7.80
CA LEU A 363 -0.13 -14.51 -6.71
C LEU A 363 -0.96 -15.47 -5.86
N VAL A 364 -1.58 -16.48 -6.47
CA VAL A 364 -2.33 -17.52 -5.73
C VAL A 364 -1.39 -18.38 -4.89
N ASN A 365 -0.27 -18.82 -5.45
CA ASN A 365 0.72 -19.60 -4.72
C ASN A 365 1.40 -18.77 -3.62
N GLY A 366 1.55 -17.47 -3.84
CA GLY A 366 2.10 -16.50 -2.90
C GLY A 366 1.07 -15.76 -2.04
N ALA A 367 -0.19 -16.22 -1.97
CA ALA A 367 -1.29 -15.49 -1.35
C ALA A 367 -1.08 -15.16 0.13
N VAL A 368 -0.21 -15.92 0.81
CA VAL A 368 0.24 -15.67 2.19
C VAL A 368 1.77 -15.55 2.19
N ARG A 369 2.28 -14.43 2.68
CA ARG A 369 3.71 -14.12 2.80
C ARG A 369 4.04 -13.81 4.26
N LYS A 370 5.02 -14.52 4.84
CA LYS A 370 5.49 -14.30 6.23
C LYS A 370 4.34 -14.26 7.27
N GLY A 371 3.29 -15.07 7.05
CA GLY A 371 2.11 -15.13 7.91
C GLY A 371 1.00 -14.12 7.59
N GLU A 372 1.25 -13.16 6.70
CA GLU A 372 0.27 -12.14 6.30
C GLU A 372 -0.27 -12.39 4.90
N ARG A 373 -1.53 -11.98 4.65
CA ARG A 373 -2.15 -12.13 3.33
C ARG A 373 -1.76 -10.98 2.42
N LEU A 374 -1.60 -11.28 1.12
CA LEU A 374 -1.38 -10.23 0.10
C LEU A 374 -2.54 -9.23 0.11
N ILE A 375 -3.78 -9.73 0.17
CA ILE A 375 -4.99 -8.91 0.31
C ILE A 375 -5.63 -9.28 1.67
N PRO A 376 -5.45 -8.43 2.71
CA PRO A 376 -6.06 -8.67 4.02
C PRO A 376 -7.58 -8.42 3.98
N PRO A 377 -8.35 -8.92 4.99
CA PRO A 377 -9.81 -8.77 5.02
C PRO A 377 -10.29 -7.33 4.86
N LEU A 378 -9.61 -6.37 5.50
CA LEU A 378 -9.96 -4.95 5.40
C LEU A 378 -9.76 -4.39 3.97
N ALA A 379 -8.71 -4.84 3.28
CA ALA A 379 -8.48 -4.46 1.89
C ALA A 379 -9.50 -5.12 0.96
N LEU A 380 -9.91 -6.36 1.24
CA LEU A 380 -10.97 -7.06 0.49
C LEU A 380 -12.33 -6.38 0.66
N ASP A 381 -12.66 -5.93 1.88
CA ASP A 381 -13.86 -5.16 2.17
C ASP A 381 -13.86 -3.82 1.40
N LEU A 382 -12.75 -3.08 1.46
CA LEU A 382 -12.61 -1.86 0.67
C LEU A 382 -12.70 -2.14 -0.84
N LEU A 383 -12.07 -3.22 -1.32
CA LEU A 383 -12.13 -3.64 -2.72
C LEU A 383 -13.56 -3.93 -3.16
N LEU A 384 -14.36 -4.60 -2.33
CA LEU A 384 -15.77 -4.86 -2.58
C LEU A 384 -16.55 -3.53 -2.78
N HIS A 385 -16.39 -2.56 -1.88
CA HIS A 385 -17.10 -1.29 -1.94
C HIS A 385 -16.64 -0.36 -3.06
N VAL A 386 -15.35 -0.35 -3.40
CA VAL A 386 -14.86 0.45 -4.56
C VAL A 386 -15.29 -0.16 -5.89
N THR A 387 -15.53 -1.47 -5.94
CA THR A 387 -16.00 -2.19 -7.14
C THR A 387 -17.50 -2.02 -7.32
N PHE A 388 -18.29 -2.03 -6.23
CA PHE A 388 -19.74 -1.89 -6.28
C PHE A 388 -20.24 -0.71 -5.43
N PRO A 389 -19.95 0.54 -5.83
CA PRO A 389 -20.33 1.72 -5.05
C PRO A 389 -21.84 1.95 -5.01
N ALA A 390 -22.33 2.60 -3.95
CA ALA A 390 -23.76 2.88 -3.75
C ALA A 390 -24.38 3.80 -4.82
N SER A 391 -23.59 4.69 -5.43
CA SER A 391 -24.05 5.54 -6.54
C SER A 391 -24.21 4.71 -7.82
N SER A 392 -25.41 4.72 -8.39
CA SER A 392 -25.74 4.00 -9.63
C SER A 392 -25.09 4.59 -10.89
N THR A 393 -24.43 5.75 -10.81
CA THR A 393 -23.73 6.35 -11.95
C THR A 393 -22.46 5.55 -12.27
N PRO A 394 -22.43 4.80 -13.39
CA PRO A 394 -21.24 4.04 -13.76
C PRO A 394 -20.15 5.03 -14.15
N ILE A 395 -19.07 5.05 -13.40
CA ILE A 395 -17.84 5.73 -13.82
C ILE A 395 -17.00 4.67 -14.53
N LYS A 396 -16.32 5.01 -15.64
CA LYS A 396 -15.44 4.09 -16.40
C LYS A 396 -14.45 3.30 -15.53
N ALA A 397 -14.07 3.84 -14.37
CA ALA A 397 -13.23 3.17 -13.39
C ALA A 397 -13.92 1.97 -12.71
N THR A 398 -15.24 1.99 -12.52
CA THR A 398 -16.03 0.88 -11.93
C THR A 398 -15.97 -0.36 -12.82
N ASP A 399 -16.16 -0.24 -14.13
CA ASP A 399 -16.06 -1.37 -15.06
C ASP A 399 -14.68 -2.04 -15.03
N ARG A 400 -13.63 -1.22 -14.90
CA ARG A 400 -12.25 -1.69 -14.79
C ARG A 400 -11.98 -2.40 -13.46
N PHE A 401 -12.52 -1.89 -12.34
CA PHE A 401 -12.49 -2.62 -11.06
C PHE A 401 -13.26 -3.95 -11.17
N GLU A 402 -14.46 -3.95 -11.76
CA GLU A 402 -15.26 -5.16 -11.98
C GLU A 402 -14.48 -6.21 -12.80
N ALA A 403 -13.66 -5.79 -13.77
CA ALA A 403 -12.84 -6.68 -14.59
C ALA A 403 -11.72 -7.39 -13.80
N ILE A 404 -11.02 -6.69 -12.90
CA ILE A 404 -9.90 -7.27 -12.12
C ILE A 404 -10.35 -7.92 -10.81
N TYR A 405 -11.55 -7.58 -10.33
CA TYR A 405 -12.10 -8.01 -9.04
C TYR A 405 -12.10 -9.53 -8.84
N PRO A 406 -12.58 -10.38 -9.78
CA PRO A 406 -12.62 -11.83 -9.57
C PRO A 406 -11.24 -12.43 -9.27
N THR A 407 -10.21 -11.96 -9.95
CA THR A 407 -8.83 -12.39 -9.74
C THR A 407 -8.33 -11.99 -8.35
N LEU A 408 -8.58 -10.75 -7.95
CA LEU A 408 -8.17 -10.24 -6.64
C LEU A 408 -8.88 -10.96 -5.48
N VAL A 409 -10.19 -11.22 -5.60
CA VAL A 409 -10.92 -12.03 -4.61
C VAL A 409 -10.34 -13.42 -4.52
N TYR A 410 -10.05 -14.06 -5.65
CA TYR A 410 -9.47 -15.40 -5.64
C TYR A 410 -8.12 -15.43 -4.92
N VAL A 411 -7.25 -14.43 -5.14
CA VAL A 411 -5.99 -14.28 -4.40
C VAL A 411 -6.23 -14.03 -2.90
N ALA A 412 -7.19 -13.17 -2.54
CA ALA A 412 -7.50 -12.87 -1.14
C ALA A 412 -7.96 -14.12 -0.36
N LEU A 413 -8.75 -14.97 -1.00
CA LEU A 413 -9.36 -16.17 -0.44
C LEU A 413 -8.50 -17.44 -0.62
N ALA A 414 -7.36 -17.35 -1.30
CA ALA A 414 -6.47 -18.48 -1.54
C ALA A 414 -5.78 -18.98 -0.25
N GLY A 415 -5.40 -20.26 -0.26
CA GLY A 415 -4.73 -20.95 0.84
C GLY A 415 -5.38 -22.30 1.16
N THR A 416 -4.82 -23.01 2.14
CA THR A 416 -5.30 -24.34 2.53
C THR A 416 -6.71 -24.25 3.12
N PRO A 417 -7.72 -24.88 2.49
CA PRO A 417 -9.10 -24.86 2.96
C PRO A 417 -9.20 -25.36 4.40
N ARG A 418 -10.09 -24.75 5.20
CA ARG A 418 -10.41 -25.16 6.59
C ARG A 418 -9.23 -25.18 7.58
N SER A 419 -8.06 -24.65 7.21
CA SER A 419 -6.96 -24.39 8.14
C SER A 419 -7.36 -23.37 9.22
N LYS A 420 -6.61 -23.29 10.34
CA LYS A 420 -6.90 -22.34 11.43
C LYS A 420 -6.99 -20.88 10.93
N SER A 421 -6.03 -20.47 10.10
CA SER A 421 -6.02 -19.13 9.50
C SER A 421 -7.17 -18.92 8.50
N MET A 422 -7.54 -19.95 7.74
CA MET A 422 -8.69 -19.87 6.81
C MET A 422 -10.03 -19.78 7.55
N LYS A 423 -10.19 -20.51 8.66
CA LYS A 423 -11.38 -20.42 9.52
C LYS A 423 -11.55 -19.02 10.12
N GLN A 424 -10.45 -18.40 10.55
CA GLN A 424 -10.45 -17.02 11.05
C GLN A 424 -10.78 -16.02 9.93
N LEU A 425 -10.18 -16.17 8.75
CA LEU A 425 -10.52 -15.35 7.59
C LEU A 425 -12.01 -15.43 7.25
N ALA A 426 -12.59 -16.64 7.25
CA ALA A 426 -14.01 -16.84 6.95
C ALA A 426 -14.94 -16.05 7.90
N LEU A 427 -14.60 -15.98 9.19
CA LEU A 427 -15.37 -15.18 10.15
C LEU A 427 -15.24 -13.67 9.89
N GLN A 428 -14.03 -13.19 9.58
CA GLN A 428 -13.81 -11.78 9.24
C GLN A 428 -14.51 -11.38 7.94
N VAL A 429 -14.48 -12.26 6.93
CA VAL A 429 -15.18 -12.05 5.66
C VAL A 429 -16.69 -12.07 5.84
N GLN A 430 -17.21 -12.97 6.68
CA GLN A 430 -18.63 -13.03 6.98
C GLN A 430 -19.13 -11.73 7.63
N ASP A 431 -18.37 -11.15 8.56
CA ASP A 431 -18.77 -9.91 9.25
C ASP A 431 -19.01 -8.74 8.29
N PHE A 432 -18.03 -8.41 7.42
CA PHE A 432 -18.22 -7.30 6.49
C PHE A 432 -19.18 -7.65 5.35
N ALA A 433 -19.20 -8.91 4.87
CA ALA A 433 -20.11 -9.30 3.80
C ALA A 433 -21.57 -9.25 4.26
N MET A 434 -21.87 -9.59 5.52
CA MET A 434 -23.21 -9.43 6.07
C MET A 434 -23.65 -7.96 6.04
N LYS A 435 -22.77 -7.02 6.44
CA LYS A 435 -23.05 -5.57 6.40
C LYS A 435 -23.29 -5.09 4.96
N ALA A 436 -22.45 -5.49 4.02
CA ALA A 436 -22.56 -5.11 2.61
C ALA A 436 -23.88 -5.53 1.96
N THR A 437 -24.52 -6.64 2.40
CA THR A 437 -25.85 -7.04 1.89
C THR A 437 -26.99 -6.10 2.30
N GLN A 438 -26.75 -5.21 3.28
CA GLN A 438 -27.77 -4.33 3.85
C GLN A 438 -27.70 -2.90 3.32
N GLU A 439 -26.73 -2.61 2.43
CA GLU A 439 -26.48 -1.26 1.94
C GLU A 439 -27.36 -0.85 0.75
N GLY A 440 -28.36 -1.67 0.39
CA GLY A 440 -29.35 -1.34 -0.64
C GLY A 440 -28.83 -1.36 -2.08
N ASN A 441 -27.58 -1.79 -2.32
CA ASN A 441 -27.03 -1.98 -3.66
C ASN A 441 -27.17 -3.46 -4.12
N PRO A 442 -27.93 -3.75 -5.19
CA PRO A 442 -28.13 -5.12 -5.66
C PRO A 442 -26.86 -5.85 -6.13
N LYS A 443 -25.95 -5.15 -6.85
CA LYS A 443 -24.69 -5.76 -7.31
C LYS A 443 -23.78 -6.09 -6.12
N LEU A 444 -23.63 -5.14 -5.19
CA LEU A 444 -22.87 -5.33 -3.95
C LEU A 444 -23.43 -6.49 -3.12
N SER A 445 -24.75 -6.53 -2.93
CA SER A 445 -25.44 -7.58 -2.18
C SER A 445 -25.27 -8.95 -2.82
N GLN A 446 -25.32 -9.02 -4.15
CA GLN A 446 -25.10 -10.26 -4.89
C GLN A 446 -23.68 -10.80 -4.68
N GLU A 447 -22.67 -9.94 -4.73
CA GLU A 447 -21.28 -10.34 -4.52
C GLU A 447 -21.00 -10.70 -3.06
N ALA A 448 -21.48 -9.89 -2.12
CA ALA A 448 -21.41 -10.20 -0.70
C ALA A 448 -22.05 -11.56 -0.36
N THR A 449 -23.17 -11.90 -1.00
CA THR A 449 -23.80 -13.23 -0.87
C THR A 449 -22.87 -14.36 -1.35
N LYS A 450 -22.08 -14.16 -2.41
CA LYS A 450 -21.10 -15.17 -2.85
C LYS A 450 -19.98 -15.36 -1.83
N LEU A 451 -19.49 -14.27 -1.22
CA LEU A 451 -18.49 -14.34 -0.14
C LEU A 451 -19.05 -15.08 1.08
N LEU A 452 -20.30 -14.82 1.46
CA LEU A 452 -20.98 -15.52 2.55
C LEU A 452 -21.09 -17.03 2.28
N LEU A 453 -21.47 -17.43 1.06
CA LEU A 453 -21.47 -18.84 0.68
C LEU A 453 -20.08 -19.46 0.75
N TRP A 454 -19.03 -18.73 0.36
CA TRP A 454 -17.66 -19.19 0.53
C TRP A 454 -17.33 -19.40 2.01
N CYS A 455 -17.71 -18.50 2.92
CA CYS A 455 -17.46 -18.67 4.36
C CYS A 455 -18.05 -19.97 4.92
N LEU A 456 -19.27 -20.34 4.48
CA LEU A 456 -19.93 -21.61 4.87
C LEU A 456 -19.15 -22.86 4.42
N THR A 457 -18.29 -22.76 3.40
CA THR A 457 -17.42 -23.88 2.97
C THR A 457 -16.16 -24.04 3.82
N GLN A 458 -15.79 -22.99 4.57
CA GLN A 458 -14.52 -22.91 5.28
C GLN A 458 -14.62 -23.15 6.78
N ASN A 459 -15.70 -22.71 7.44
CA ASN A 459 -15.82 -22.76 8.89
C ASN A 459 -17.25 -23.06 9.36
N THR A 460 -17.40 -24.01 10.28
CA THR A 460 -18.69 -24.39 10.87
C THR A 460 -19.24 -23.33 11.81
N GLU A 461 -18.38 -22.52 12.43
CA GLU A 461 -18.81 -21.37 13.25
C GLU A 461 -19.58 -20.34 12.42
N CYS A 462 -19.37 -20.27 11.11
CA CYS A 462 -20.12 -19.39 10.23
C CYS A 462 -21.62 -19.71 10.21
N TYR A 463 -22.01 -20.98 10.41
CA TYR A 463 -23.42 -21.37 10.54
C TYR A 463 -24.03 -20.82 11.83
N LYS A 464 -23.30 -20.86 12.95
CA LYS A 464 -23.75 -20.32 14.24
C LYS A 464 -23.90 -18.80 14.19
N GLU A 465 -22.95 -18.10 13.59
CA GLU A 465 -23.05 -16.65 13.41
C GLU A 465 -24.22 -16.26 12.50
N TRP A 466 -24.44 -17.00 11.41
CA TRP A 466 -25.62 -16.81 10.57
C TRP A 466 -26.91 -17.04 11.36
N GLU A 467 -26.93 -18.05 12.23
CA GLU A 467 -28.09 -18.37 13.03
C GLU A 467 -28.45 -17.32 14.08
N LYS A 468 -27.46 -16.68 14.70
CA LYS A 468 -27.67 -15.59 15.65
C LYS A 468 -28.35 -14.39 15.00
N ILE A 469 -27.95 -14.05 13.77
CA ILE A 469 -28.41 -12.83 13.08
C ILE A 469 -29.60 -13.07 12.14
N TYR A 470 -30.01 -14.33 11.93
CA TYR A 470 -31.07 -14.73 11.00
C TYR A 470 -32.36 -13.92 11.13
N ALA A 471 -32.88 -13.76 12.35
CA ALA A 471 -34.16 -13.09 12.60
C ALA A 471 -34.13 -11.59 12.30
N ASN A 472 -32.95 -10.97 12.37
CA ASN A 472 -32.75 -9.54 12.09
C ASN A 472 -32.42 -9.30 10.61
N ASN A 473 -31.91 -10.31 9.91
CA ASN A 473 -31.40 -10.22 8.53
C ASN A 473 -32.10 -11.22 7.62
N LEU A 474 -33.44 -11.18 7.62
CA LEU A 474 -34.26 -12.18 6.94
C LEU A 474 -34.12 -12.09 5.41
N GLU A 475 -34.15 -10.89 4.85
CA GLU A 475 -33.96 -10.67 3.40
C GLU A 475 -32.60 -11.22 2.93
N THR A 476 -31.52 -10.86 3.64
CA THR A 476 -30.19 -11.42 3.39
C THR A 476 -30.19 -12.95 3.46
N SER A 477 -30.84 -13.52 4.48
CA SER A 477 -30.90 -14.97 4.65
C SER A 477 -31.67 -15.65 3.52
N VAL A 478 -32.76 -15.05 3.04
CA VAL A 478 -33.52 -15.51 1.88
C VAL A 478 -32.63 -15.50 0.62
N ALA A 479 -31.82 -14.47 0.42
CA ALA A 479 -30.88 -14.37 -0.70
C ALA A 479 -29.77 -15.45 -0.62
N ILE A 480 -29.18 -15.66 0.57
CA ILE A 480 -28.19 -16.73 0.81
C ILE A 480 -28.81 -18.10 0.50
N LEU A 481 -29.99 -18.39 1.04
CA LEU A 481 -30.70 -19.66 0.82
C LEU A 481 -31.01 -19.85 -0.67
N GLN A 482 -31.45 -18.80 -1.37
CA GLN A 482 -31.71 -18.87 -2.80
C GLN A 482 -30.45 -19.23 -3.57
N LYS A 483 -29.34 -18.53 -3.28
CA LYS A 483 -28.08 -18.73 -3.98
C LYS A 483 -27.44 -20.08 -3.65
N LEU A 484 -27.55 -20.54 -2.40
CA LEU A 484 -27.14 -21.87 -1.96
C LEU A 484 -27.91 -22.96 -2.72
N ASN A 485 -29.23 -22.80 -2.88
CA ASN A 485 -30.06 -23.73 -3.64
C ASN A 485 -29.69 -23.77 -5.14
N GLN A 486 -29.40 -22.61 -5.73
CA GLN A 486 -28.97 -22.49 -7.14
C GLN A 486 -27.61 -23.16 -7.38
N ARG A 487 -26.64 -22.95 -6.48
CA ARG A 487 -25.27 -23.46 -6.60
C ARG A 487 -25.04 -24.78 -5.84
N TRP A 488 -26.11 -25.45 -5.45
CA TRP A 488 -26.04 -26.68 -4.65
C TRP A 488 -25.06 -27.73 -5.22
N PRO A 489 -25.08 -28.05 -6.53
CA PRO A 489 -24.17 -29.07 -7.09
C PRO A 489 -22.68 -28.72 -6.94
N GLU A 490 -22.34 -27.43 -6.93
CA GLU A 490 -20.95 -26.96 -6.79
C GLU A 490 -20.50 -26.90 -5.33
N LEU A 491 -21.43 -26.68 -4.41
CA LEU A 491 -21.16 -26.38 -3.00
C LEU A 491 -21.32 -27.59 -2.09
N ALA A 492 -22.20 -28.54 -2.41
CA ALA A 492 -22.56 -29.65 -1.53
C ALA A 492 -21.33 -30.42 -1.01
N SER A 493 -20.37 -30.73 -1.88
CA SER A 493 -19.13 -31.42 -1.52
C SER A 493 -18.09 -30.53 -0.82
N LYS A 494 -18.25 -29.21 -0.88
CA LYS A 494 -17.30 -28.21 -0.34
C LYS A 494 -17.71 -27.67 1.02
N LEU A 495 -18.98 -27.83 1.43
CA LEU A 495 -19.49 -27.37 2.73
C LEU A 495 -18.58 -27.78 3.88
N ALA A 496 -18.42 -26.88 4.87
CA ALA A 496 -17.61 -27.19 6.04
C ALA A 496 -18.17 -28.37 6.83
N SER A 497 -19.50 -28.44 6.94
CA SER A 497 -20.22 -29.55 7.55
C SER A 497 -21.65 -29.60 6.99
N ALA A 498 -22.01 -30.73 6.39
CA ALA A 498 -23.37 -30.95 5.90
C ALA A 498 -24.36 -31.09 7.07
N ASP A 499 -23.94 -31.69 8.19
CA ASP A 499 -24.81 -31.88 9.35
C ASP A 499 -25.09 -30.54 10.04
N ASP A 500 -24.08 -29.67 10.21
CA ASP A 500 -24.29 -28.34 10.80
C ASP A 500 -25.22 -27.48 9.95
N LEU A 501 -25.06 -27.50 8.62
CA LEU A 501 -26.00 -26.84 7.72
C LEU A 501 -27.42 -27.40 7.89
N ARG A 502 -27.57 -28.72 7.99
CA ARG A 502 -28.88 -29.37 8.17
C ARG A 502 -29.56 -28.86 9.44
N ASP A 503 -28.81 -28.77 10.53
CA ASP A 503 -29.34 -28.35 11.82
C ASP A 503 -29.63 -26.85 11.86
N THR A 504 -28.79 -26.01 11.24
CA THR A 504 -29.09 -24.58 11.04
C THR A 504 -30.37 -24.37 10.22
N LEU A 505 -30.55 -25.12 9.12
CA LEU A 505 -31.78 -25.03 8.31
C LEU A 505 -33.02 -25.47 9.10
N LYS A 506 -32.92 -26.53 9.92
CA LYS A 506 -34.01 -26.93 10.81
C LYS A 506 -34.32 -25.84 11.85
N SER A 507 -33.29 -25.23 12.43
CA SER A 507 -33.45 -24.11 13.37
C SER A 507 -34.16 -22.92 12.72
N PHE A 508 -33.80 -22.54 11.49
CA PHE A 508 -34.49 -21.49 10.74
C PHE A 508 -35.97 -21.78 10.56
N ARG A 509 -36.32 -23.02 10.20
CA ARG A 509 -37.72 -23.42 10.06
C ARG A 509 -38.48 -23.33 11.38
N GLN A 510 -37.88 -23.75 12.49
CA GLN A 510 -38.48 -23.60 13.83
C GLN A 510 -38.66 -22.13 14.22
N LYS A 511 -37.68 -21.27 13.93
CA LYS A 511 -37.77 -19.81 14.17
C LYS A 511 -38.87 -19.18 13.32
N ASN A 512 -38.98 -19.57 12.05
CA ASN A 512 -40.04 -19.09 11.14
C ASN A 512 -41.42 -19.49 11.63
N GLU A 513 -41.61 -20.75 12.02
CA GLU A 513 -42.89 -21.24 12.54
C GLU A 513 -43.33 -20.47 13.79
N LYS A 514 -42.41 -20.25 14.75
CA LYS A 514 -42.67 -19.45 15.95
C LYS A 514 -43.06 -18.01 15.61
N ALA A 515 -42.32 -17.37 14.70
CA ALA A 515 -42.59 -15.98 14.29
C ALA A 515 -43.93 -15.83 13.56
N LEU A 516 -44.32 -16.81 12.73
CA LEU A 516 -45.59 -16.79 11.99
C LEU A 516 -46.82 -16.89 12.90
N ARG A 517 -46.69 -17.48 14.10
CA ARG A 517 -47.77 -17.55 15.10
C ARG A 517 -48.01 -16.21 15.82
N GLY A 518 -47.05 -15.29 15.78
CA GLY A 518 -47.03 -14.07 16.58
C GLY A 518 -47.74 -12.84 15.99
N GLY A 519 -48.45 -12.96 14.86
CA GLY A 519 -49.15 -11.83 14.24
C GLY A 519 -48.19 -10.73 13.74
N MET A 520 -47.49 -11.00 12.65
CA MET A 520 -46.46 -10.11 12.08
C MET A 520 -46.96 -9.40 10.82
N ASP A 521 -46.29 -8.32 10.40
CA ASP A 521 -46.67 -7.60 9.18
C ASP A 521 -46.63 -8.51 7.93
N PRO A 522 -47.48 -8.26 6.92
CA PRO A 522 -47.61 -9.15 5.76
C PRO A 522 -46.31 -9.33 4.96
N ALA A 523 -45.46 -8.31 4.87
CA ALA A 523 -44.22 -8.37 4.10
C ALA A 523 -43.19 -9.29 4.77
N ARG A 524 -43.00 -9.14 6.08
CA ARG A 524 -42.15 -10.03 6.87
C ARG A 524 -42.72 -11.45 6.91
N GLN A 525 -44.04 -11.61 6.97
CA GLN A 525 -44.69 -12.91 6.87
C GLN A 525 -44.37 -13.62 5.54
N ALA A 526 -44.38 -12.88 4.42
CA ALA A 526 -44.02 -13.40 3.10
C ALA A 526 -42.56 -13.87 3.06
N LEU A 527 -41.63 -13.07 3.58
CA LEU A 527 -40.21 -13.43 3.67
C LEU A 527 -39.97 -14.68 4.52
N LEU A 528 -40.67 -14.84 5.65
CA LEU A 528 -40.56 -16.02 6.51
C LEU A 528 -41.05 -17.29 5.80
N LYS A 529 -42.18 -17.20 5.07
CA LYS A 529 -42.71 -18.30 4.26
C LYS A 529 -41.75 -18.67 3.14
N GLU A 530 -41.19 -17.67 2.47
CA GLU A 530 -40.22 -17.86 1.40
C GLU A 530 -38.93 -18.52 1.93
N ALA A 531 -38.39 -18.05 3.06
CA ALA A 531 -37.24 -18.66 3.71
C ALA A 531 -37.51 -20.12 4.09
N ASP A 532 -38.65 -20.43 4.73
CA ASP A 532 -39.04 -21.79 5.10
C ASP A 532 -39.12 -22.72 3.86
N GLN A 533 -39.71 -22.22 2.76
CA GLN A 533 -39.79 -22.98 1.52
C GLN A 533 -38.40 -23.30 0.96
N LYS A 534 -37.47 -22.34 0.96
CA LYS A 534 -36.10 -22.60 0.51
C LYS A 534 -35.36 -23.59 1.42
N CYS A 535 -35.51 -23.48 2.73
CA CYS A 535 -34.97 -24.46 3.67
C CYS A 535 -35.49 -25.87 3.37
N LYS A 536 -36.80 -26.04 3.11
CA LYS A 536 -37.39 -27.34 2.75
C LYS A 536 -36.76 -27.93 1.48
N VAL A 537 -36.59 -27.12 0.44
CA VAL A 537 -36.00 -27.56 -0.83
C VAL A 537 -34.56 -28.03 -0.63
N ILE A 538 -33.74 -27.28 0.11
CA ILE A 538 -32.34 -27.63 0.38
C ILE A 538 -32.26 -28.89 1.24
N LEU A 539 -33.04 -28.98 2.32
CA LEU A 539 -33.11 -30.18 3.17
C LEU A 539 -33.49 -31.43 2.37
N LYS A 540 -34.43 -31.31 1.42
CA LYS A 540 -34.79 -32.42 0.52
C LYS A 540 -33.60 -32.82 -0.36
N LYS A 541 -32.87 -31.87 -0.94
CA LYS A 541 -31.66 -32.16 -1.73
C LYS A 541 -30.60 -32.89 -0.90
N MET A 542 -30.34 -32.42 0.32
CA MET A 542 -29.40 -33.07 1.25
C MET A 542 -29.82 -34.50 1.59
N PHE A 543 -31.11 -34.73 1.85
CA PHE A 543 -31.63 -36.06 2.13
C PHE A 543 -31.46 -37.02 0.94
N ILE A 544 -31.73 -36.54 -0.28
CA ILE A 544 -31.56 -37.34 -1.50
C ILE A 544 -30.09 -37.68 -1.72
N GLU A 545 -29.18 -36.74 -1.54
CA GLU A 545 -27.74 -36.97 -1.74
C GLU A 545 -27.17 -37.96 -0.73
N GLN A 546 -27.52 -37.80 0.56
CA GLN A 546 -27.07 -38.70 1.62
C GLN A 546 -27.58 -40.13 1.42
N ASN A 547 -28.82 -40.28 0.95
CA ASN A 547 -29.45 -41.59 0.76
C ASN A 547 -29.42 -42.08 -0.68
N ARG A 548 -28.62 -41.46 -1.57
CA ARG A 548 -28.65 -41.71 -3.02
C ARG A 548 -28.50 -43.19 -3.34
N TRP A 549 -27.54 -43.87 -2.69
CA TRP A 549 -27.31 -45.31 -2.88
C TRP A 549 -28.44 -46.17 -2.32
N MET A 550 -29.04 -45.79 -1.19
CA MET A 550 -30.18 -46.52 -0.62
C MET A 550 -31.42 -46.38 -1.52
N ILE A 551 -31.64 -45.18 -2.06
CA ILE A 551 -32.73 -44.88 -3.00
C ILE A 551 -32.52 -45.64 -4.32
N ILE A 552 -31.31 -45.67 -4.87
CA ILE A 552 -30.98 -46.45 -6.08
C ILE A 552 -31.21 -47.94 -5.82
N LYS A 553 -30.76 -48.47 -4.68
CA LYS A 553 -31.02 -49.87 -4.30
C LYS A 553 -32.53 -50.13 -4.20
N LEU A 554 -33.28 -49.30 -3.47
CA LEU A 554 -34.74 -49.41 -3.37
C LEU A 554 -35.40 -49.41 -4.75
N LEU A 555 -35.06 -48.47 -5.63
CA LEU A 555 -35.63 -48.38 -6.98
C LEU A 555 -35.25 -49.56 -7.88
N ALA A 556 -34.07 -50.15 -7.71
CA ALA A 556 -33.65 -51.34 -8.46
C ALA A 556 -34.33 -52.62 -7.95
N PHE A 557 -34.52 -52.76 -6.63
CA PHE A 557 -35.11 -53.96 -6.02
C PHE A 557 -36.64 -53.96 -6.01
N PHE A 558 -37.28 -52.78 -5.99
CA PHE A 558 -38.74 -52.66 -5.97
C PHE A 558 -39.45 -53.33 -7.17
N PRO A 559 -39.01 -53.15 -8.44
CA PRO A 559 -39.63 -53.86 -9.58
C PRO A 559 -39.37 -55.38 -9.54
N ILE A 560 -38.23 -55.82 -8.99
CA ILE A 560 -37.92 -57.25 -8.82
C ILE A 560 -38.88 -57.88 -7.81
N LEU A 561 -39.12 -57.21 -6.68
CA LEU A 561 -40.10 -57.63 -5.66
C LEU A 561 -41.53 -57.67 -6.20
N LEU A 562 -41.94 -56.68 -7.00
CA LEU A 562 -43.24 -56.66 -7.66
C LEU A 562 -43.40 -57.81 -8.67
N ALA A 563 -42.37 -58.08 -9.48
CA ALA A 563 -42.40 -59.20 -10.43
C ALA A 563 -42.47 -60.55 -9.70
N PHE A 564 -41.75 -60.70 -8.57
CA PHE A 564 -41.80 -61.91 -7.75
C PHE A 564 -43.17 -62.09 -7.08
N ALA A 565 -43.77 -61.02 -6.56
CA ALA A 565 -45.11 -61.06 -5.95
C ALA A 565 -46.21 -61.36 -7.00
N ALA A 566 -46.09 -60.78 -8.21
CA ALA A 566 -47.03 -61.05 -9.30
C ALA A 566 -46.95 -62.50 -9.79
N THR A 567 -45.74 -63.05 -9.93
CA THR A 567 -45.54 -64.46 -10.34
C THR A 567 -45.99 -65.44 -9.26
N PHE A 568 -45.71 -65.16 -7.98
CA PHE A 568 -46.16 -66.00 -6.88
C PHE A 568 -47.68 -65.91 -6.67
N GLY A 569 -48.26 -64.71 -6.73
CA GLY A 569 -49.71 -64.51 -6.67
C GLY A 569 -50.45 -65.16 -7.84
N TYR A 570 -49.88 -65.12 -9.04
CA TYR A 570 -50.41 -65.81 -10.22
C TYR A 570 -50.33 -67.34 -10.07
N LYS A 571 -49.25 -67.86 -9.49
CA LYS A 571 -49.08 -69.29 -9.23
C LYS A 571 -50.03 -69.82 -8.15
N GLU A 572 -50.30 -69.00 -7.12
CA GLU A 572 -51.25 -69.35 -6.07
C GLU A 572 -52.71 -69.22 -6.54
N TYR A 573 -53.00 -68.27 -7.43
CA TYR A 573 -54.29 -68.16 -8.13
C TYR A 573 -54.58 -69.39 -8.99
N LEU A 574 -53.60 -69.84 -9.79
CA LEU A 574 -53.68 -71.06 -10.60
C LEU A 574 -53.76 -72.36 -9.78
N ARG A 575 -53.47 -72.35 -8.48
CA ARG A 575 -53.57 -73.52 -7.60
C ARG A 575 -54.93 -73.61 -6.90
N ARG A 576 -55.71 -72.52 -6.90
CA ARG A 576 -57.04 -72.43 -6.27
C ARG A 576 -58.21 -72.62 -7.24
N PHE A 577 -57.92 -72.64 -8.54
CA PHE A 577 -58.82 -73.03 -9.63
C PHE A 577 -58.25 -74.28 -10.29
#